data_AF-A0A2T2NES9-F1
#
_entry.id   AF-A0A2T2NES9-F1
#
_cell.length_a   1.000
_cell.length_b   1.000
_cell.length_c   1.000
_cell.angle_alpha   90.00
_cell.angle_beta   90.00
_cell.angle_gamma   90.00
#
_symmetry.space_group_name_H-M   'P 1'
#
loop_
_entity.id
_entity.type
_entity.pdbx_description
1 polymer ?
#
loop_
_entity_poly.entity_id
_entity_poly.type
_entity_poly.pdbx_seq_one_letter_code
_entity_poly.pdbx_strand_id
1 'polypeptide(L)'
;MPSTKKAWDFDWRRGPPSRLPSPSSPSPSPGSSPELSPRSSQTSLNSRPSTPPKRDFGGNWRANAAPPPPAVPCSAPKALEAGSFYYLPEVVPTDSLLYRELERSNNLGAMGHPALLLGQEGGVATIMICSSHKGAGLRNKPEAYKSQYHLLGSHPNAEHGAGVLELTKDSKPFDKATYACVGSVYKTEIYQLEMFFHGKNQGKHEVRLSSEALQRLQDKYLVH
;
A
#
# COMPACT_ATOMS: atom_id res chain seq x y z
N MET A 1 37.02 37.03 -1.03
CA MET A 1 35.66 37.49 -1.40
C MET A 1 34.66 36.48 -0.88
N PRO A 2 33.76 36.84 0.05
CA PRO A 2 32.76 35.93 0.61
C PRO A 2 31.40 36.04 -0.10
N SER A 3 30.53 35.05 0.14
CA SER A 3 29.06 35.05 -0.03
C SER A 3 28.51 34.82 -1.45
N THR A 4 27.49 33.99 -1.71
CA THR A 4 26.45 33.38 -0.87
C THR A 4 25.97 32.05 -1.49
N LYS A 5 25.92 30.98 -0.70
CA LYS A 5 25.06 29.82 -1.00
C LYS A 5 23.62 30.22 -0.62
N LYS A 6 22.69 30.24 -1.57
CA LYS A 6 21.26 30.33 -1.26
C LYS A 6 20.79 28.99 -0.72
N ALA A 7 20.67 28.90 0.60
CA ALA A 7 19.84 27.91 1.26
C ALA A 7 18.37 28.24 0.94
N TRP A 8 17.66 27.27 0.36
CA TRP A 8 16.20 27.29 0.35
C TRP A 8 15.75 26.50 1.58
N ASP A 9 15.54 27.21 2.68
CA ASP A 9 14.77 26.72 3.81
C ASP A 9 13.30 26.63 3.37
N PHE A 10 12.80 25.41 3.19
CA PHE A 10 11.37 25.16 3.00
C PHE A 10 10.81 24.66 4.33
N ASP A 11 10.19 25.57 5.05
CA ASP A 11 9.65 25.40 6.40
C ASP A 11 8.27 24.71 6.33
N TRP A 12 8.22 23.41 6.69
CA TRP A 12 7.01 22.58 6.65
C TRP A 12 6.22 22.59 7.97
N ARG A 13 6.52 23.50 8.91
CA ARG A 13 5.70 23.67 10.12
C ARG A 13 4.45 24.53 9.84
N ARG A 14 3.45 23.93 9.17
CA ARG A 14 2.04 24.32 9.37
C ARG A 14 1.21 23.07 9.58
N GLY A 15 0.95 22.78 10.85
CA GLY A 15 -0.02 21.78 11.27
C GLY A 15 -1.46 22.14 10.83
N PRO A 16 -2.39 21.18 10.94
CA PRO A 16 -3.77 21.36 10.51
C PRO A 16 -4.50 22.40 11.39
N PRO A 17 -5.37 23.25 10.83
CA PRO A 17 -6.15 24.19 11.62
C PRO A 17 -7.21 23.45 12.45
N SER A 18 -7.05 23.52 13.78
CA SER A 18 -8.06 23.19 14.77
C SER A 18 -9.16 24.27 14.75
N ARG A 19 -10.42 23.90 14.46
CA ARG A 19 -11.60 24.69 14.85
C ARG A 19 -12.79 23.79 15.18
N LEU A 20 -13.04 23.61 16.47
CA LEU A 20 -14.37 23.36 17.05
C LEU A 20 -15.23 24.62 16.89
N PRO A 21 -16.56 24.48 16.94
CA PRO A 21 -17.26 25.20 17.99
C PRO A 21 -18.29 24.33 18.74
N SER A 22 -18.42 24.60 20.04
CA SER A 22 -19.55 24.18 20.88
C SER A 22 -20.40 25.44 21.25
N PRO A 23 -21.42 25.34 22.12
CA PRO A 23 -22.85 25.23 21.79
C PRO A 23 -23.63 26.51 22.14
N SER A 24 -24.91 26.61 21.73
CA SER A 24 -25.87 27.59 22.29
C SER A 24 -27.32 27.12 22.14
N SER A 25 -28.04 27.02 23.26
CA SER A 25 -29.52 27.07 23.38
C SER A 25 -29.90 28.45 23.96
N PRO A 26 -31.11 29.01 23.71
CA PRO A 26 -32.28 28.69 24.55
C PRO A 26 -33.70 28.75 23.87
N SER A 27 -34.67 28.08 24.52
CA SER A 27 -36.16 28.07 24.38
C SER A 27 -36.85 29.44 24.64
N PRO A 28 -38.19 29.71 24.45
CA PRO A 28 -39.37 28.84 24.76
C PRO A 28 -40.75 28.98 24.00
N SER A 29 -41.56 27.89 24.09
CA SER A 29 -43.04 27.68 24.33
C SER A 29 -44.15 28.48 23.57
N PRO A 30 -45.48 28.14 23.61
CA PRO A 30 -46.24 27.06 24.30
C PRO A 30 -47.39 26.35 23.52
N GLY A 31 -47.97 25.30 24.16
CA GLY A 31 -49.41 24.94 24.11
C GLY A 31 -49.76 23.68 23.30
N SER A 32 -50.58 22.71 23.74
CA SER A 32 -51.26 22.40 25.01
C SER A 32 -51.69 20.92 24.93
N SER A 33 -51.64 20.21 26.06
CA SER A 33 -52.09 18.83 26.34
C SER A 33 -53.64 18.67 26.22
N PRO A 34 -54.33 17.51 26.45
CA PRO A 34 -54.17 16.59 27.61
C PRO A 34 -54.44 15.06 27.35
N GLU A 35 -53.86 14.14 28.15
CA GLU A 35 -54.51 13.29 29.19
C GLU A 35 -54.96 11.88 28.68
N LEU A 36 -54.92 10.73 29.38
CA LEU A 36 -54.62 10.23 30.74
C LEU A 36 -54.18 8.74 30.60
N SER A 37 -53.13 8.24 31.26
CA SER A 37 -53.14 7.46 32.54
C SER A 37 -53.97 6.14 32.53
N PRO A 38 -53.48 5.03 33.15
CA PRO A 38 -53.15 5.07 34.57
C PRO A 38 -51.86 4.37 35.02
N ARG A 39 -51.48 4.86 36.21
CA ARG A 39 -50.45 4.45 37.16
C ARG A 39 -51.00 3.37 38.09
N SER A 40 -50.21 2.36 38.41
CA SER A 40 -50.06 1.71 39.74
C SER A 40 -49.04 0.57 39.59
N SER A 41 -47.85 0.69 40.17
CA SER A 41 -47.50 0.48 41.59
C SER A 41 -47.24 -0.99 41.94
N GLN A 42 -46.09 -1.18 42.58
CA GLN A 42 -45.76 -2.20 43.58
C GLN A 42 -45.23 -3.57 43.11
N THR A 43 -43.90 -3.68 43.25
CA THR A 43 -43.20 -4.73 44.01
C THR A 43 -44.03 -5.91 44.49
N SER A 44 -43.71 -7.10 43.97
CA SER A 44 -43.84 -8.36 44.68
C SER A 44 -42.72 -9.29 44.22
N LEU A 45 -41.62 -9.28 44.98
CA LEU A 45 -40.69 -10.40 45.06
C LEU A 45 -41.44 -11.53 45.77
N ASN A 46 -42.01 -12.47 45.01
CA ASN A 46 -42.23 -13.87 45.42
C ASN A 46 -43.08 -14.58 44.37
N SER A 47 -42.42 -15.32 43.48
CA SER A 47 -42.99 -16.47 42.77
C SER A 47 -41.82 -17.29 42.20
N ARG A 48 -41.44 -18.36 42.90
CA ARG A 48 -40.62 -19.44 42.32
C ARG A 48 -41.47 -20.14 41.25
N PRO A 49 -41.02 -20.25 39.99
CA PRO A 49 -41.52 -21.30 39.12
C PRO A 49 -40.86 -22.62 39.58
N SER A 50 -41.61 -23.43 40.33
CA SER A 50 -41.28 -24.82 40.59
C SER A 50 -41.56 -25.63 39.33
N THR A 51 -40.59 -25.69 38.40
CA THR A 51 -40.34 -26.82 37.47
C THR A 51 -39.22 -26.42 36.48
N PRO A 52 -38.16 -27.22 36.31
CA PRO A 52 -37.20 -26.98 35.23
C PRO A 52 -37.84 -27.31 33.87
N PRO A 53 -37.59 -26.52 32.81
CA PRO A 53 -38.00 -26.89 31.46
C PRO A 53 -37.31 -28.21 31.07
N LYS A 54 -38.08 -29.13 30.47
CA LYS A 54 -37.57 -30.40 29.95
C LYS A 54 -36.40 -30.12 29.00
N ARG A 55 -35.23 -30.65 29.35
CA ARG A 55 -34.04 -30.69 28.53
C ARG A 55 -34.23 -31.76 27.44
N ASP A 56 -34.73 -31.37 26.28
CA ASP A 56 -34.62 -32.19 25.07
C ASP A 56 -33.20 -32.05 24.48
N PHE A 57 -32.19 -32.56 25.20
CA PHE A 57 -30.86 -32.81 24.63
C PHE A 57 -30.87 -34.14 23.89
N GLY A 58 -31.59 -34.18 22.77
CA GLY A 58 -31.60 -35.33 21.84
C GLY A 58 -31.20 -34.96 20.40
N GLY A 59 -30.93 -33.69 20.13
CA GLY A 59 -30.50 -33.22 18.81
C GLY A 59 -28.99 -33.29 18.67
N ASN A 60 -28.48 -34.33 18.02
CA ASN A 60 -27.07 -34.48 17.69
C ASN A 60 -26.69 -33.43 16.62
N TRP A 61 -26.48 -32.17 17.01
CA TRP A 61 -26.22 -31.03 16.10
C TRP A 61 -24.98 -31.23 15.22
N ARG A 62 -24.10 -32.17 15.61
CA ARG A 62 -22.92 -32.57 14.84
C ARG A 62 -23.22 -33.56 13.71
N ALA A 63 -24.37 -34.21 13.71
CA ALA A 63 -24.71 -35.24 12.71
C ALA A 63 -25.07 -34.67 11.33
N ASN A 64 -25.39 -33.37 11.25
CA ASN A 64 -25.70 -32.67 10.00
C ASN A 64 -24.62 -31.68 9.56
N ALA A 65 -23.43 -31.71 10.18
CA ALA A 65 -22.31 -30.91 9.70
C ALA A 65 -21.84 -31.50 8.37
N ALA A 66 -22.08 -30.79 7.27
CA ALA A 66 -21.48 -31.11 5.98
C ALA A 66 -19.95 -31.27 6.17
N PRO A 67 -19.31 -32.24 5.50
CA PRO A 67 -17.87 -32.39 5.58
C PRO A 67 -17.21 -31.04 5.28
N PRO A 68 -16.14 -30.66 6.00
CA PRO A 68 -15.43 -29.42 5.72
C PRO A 68 -15.06 -29.42 4.22
N PRO A 69 -15.19 -28.27 3.54
CA PRO A 69 -14.80 -28.19 2.14
C PRO A 69 -13.36 -28.70 2.01
N PRO A 70 -13.03 -29.43 0.92
CA PRO A 70 -11.69 -29.92 0.71
C PRO A 70 -10.72 -28.76 0.86
N ALA A 71 -9.65 -28.96 1.64
CA ALA A 71 -8.62 -27.96 1.83
C ALA A 71 -8.18 -27.48 0.44
N VAL A 72 -8.43 -26.19 0.16
CA VAL A 72 -7.94 -25.58 -1.07
C VAL A 72 -6.43 -25.79 -1.05
N PRO A 73 -5.83 -26.41 -2.09
CA PRO A 73 -4.39 -26.59 -2.10
C PRO A 73 -3.75 -25.22 -1.95
N CYS A 74 -3.04 -25.02 -0.83
CA CYS A 74 -2.23 -23.84 -0.62
C CYS A 74 -1.26 -23.77 -1.79
N SER A 75 -1.52 -22.85 -2.71
CA SER A 75 -0.60 -22.57 -3.80
C SER A 75 0.71 -22.17 -3.14
N ALA A 76 1.80 -22.88 -3.48
CA ALA A 76 3.11 -22.57 -2.92
C ALA A 76 3.42 -21.08 -3.14
N PRO A 77 4.06 -20.40 -2.17
CA PRO A 77 4.41 -19.00 -2.31
C PRO A 77 5.21 -18.82 -3.61
N LYS A 78 4.71 -17.98 -4.51
CA LYS A 78 5.39 -17.72 -5.78
C LYS A 78 6.71 -17.04 -5.47
N ALA A 79 7.81 -17.63 -5.93
CA ALA A 79 9.14 -17.09 -5.73
C ALA A 79 9.25 -15.67 -6.32
N LEU A 80 9.99 -14.80 -5.65
CA LEU A 80 10.32 -13.49 -6.21
C LEU A 80 11.23 -13.67 -7.43
N GLU A 81 10.89 -13.00 -8.54
CA GLU A 81 11.63 -13.10 -9.80
C GLU A 81 12.20 -11.74 -10.19
N ALA A 82 13.49 -11.73 -10.54
CA ALA A 82 14.13 -10.54 -11.09
C ALA A 82 13.43 -10.13 -12.39
N GLY A 83 13.29 -8.82 -12.59
CA GLY A 83 12.52 -8.24 -13.68
C GLY A 83 11.03 -8.07 -13.39
N SER A 84 10.51 -8.66 -12.32
CA SER A 84 9.12 -8.47 -11.91
C SER A 84 8.95 -7.22 -11.06
N PHE A 85 7.74 -6.66 -11.10
CA PHE A 85 7.36 -5.48 -10.33
C PHE A 85 6.56 -5.85 -9.08
N TYR A 86 6.93 -5.24 -7.96
CA TYR A 86 6.31 -5.44 -6.65
C TYR A 86 5.90 -4.10 -6.08
N TYR A 87 4.76 -4.02 -5.39
CA TYR A 87 4.39 -2.80 -4.69
C TYR A 87 5.04 -2.77 -3.32
N LEU A 88 5.67 -1.65 -3.00
CA LEU A 88 6.22 -1.45 -1.67
C LEU A 88 5.11 -1.40 -0.62
N PRO A 89 5.41 -1.83 0.62
CA PRO A 89 4.51 -1.64 1.75
C PRO A 89 4.10 -0.18 1.90
N GLU A 90 2.85 0.08 2.29
CA GLU A 90 2.44 1.41 2.77
C GLU A 90 3.00 1.68 4.18
N VAL A 91 3.21 0.62 4.95
CA VAL A 91 3.76 0.67 6.31
C VAL A 91 4.88 -0.36 6.41
N VAL A 92 6.08 0.09 6.73
CA VAL A 92 7.24 -0.75 7.05
C VAL A 92 7.71 -0.48 8.47
N PRO A 93 8.23 -1.50 9.17
CA PRO A 93 8.91 -1.31 10.45
C PRO A 93 10.08 -0.33 10.32
N THR A 94 10.26 0.54 11.31
CA THR A 94 11.31 1.58 11.31
C THR A 94 12.73 1.01 11.45
N ASP A 95 12.84 -0.22 11.93
CA ASP A 95 14.08 -0.98 12.04
C ASP A 95 14.46 -1.70 10.74
N SER A 96 13.56 -1.75 9.74
CA SER A 96 13.86 -2.35 8.44
C SER A 96 14.97 -1.63 7.67
N LEU A 97 15.70 -2.39 6.86
CA LEU A 97 16.69 -1.85 5.92
C LEU A 97 16.06 -0.83 4.97
N LEU A 98 14.92 -1.17 4.38
CA LEU A 98 14.23 -0.32 3.43
C LEU A 98 13.82 1.02 4.04
N TYR A 99 13.24 1.01 5.25
CA TYR A 99 12.85 2.26 5.94
C TYR A 99 14.06 3.16 6.16
N ARG A 100 15.17 2.61 6.68
CA ARG A 100 16.39 3.36 6.95
C ARG A 100 17.02 3.93 5.69
N GLU A 101 17.04 3.18 4.59
CA GLU A 101 17.58 3.67 3.32
C GLU A 101 16.71 4.78 2.72
N LEU A 102 15.38 4.65 2.79
CA LEU A 102 14.45 5.66 2.31
C LEU A 102 14.48 6.91 3.19
N GLU A 103 14.59 6.77 4.50
CA GLU A 103 14.77 7.89 5.43
C GLU A 103 16.08 8.62 5.16
N ARG A 104 17.20 7.90 5.03
CA ARG A 104 18.52 8.48 4.73
C ARG A 104 18.53 9.24 3.39
N SER A 105 17.77 8.76 2.41
CA SER A 105 17.63 9.42 1.10
C SER A 105 16.50 10.45 1.04
N ASN A 106 15.84 10.74 2.17
CA ASN A 106 14.69 11.64 2.27
C ASN A 106 13.57 11.31 1.26
N ASN A 107 13.28 10.02 1.10
CA ASN A 107 12.35 9.49 0.10
C ASN A 107 11.30 8.54 0.71
N LEU A 108 10.88 8.79 1.95
CA LEU A 108 9.79 8.02 2.60
C LEU A 108 8.46 8.09 1.84
N GLY A 109 8.25 9.12 1.01
CA GLY A 109 7.10 9.19 0.11
C GLY A 109 7.05 8.10 -0.97
N ALA A 110 8.10 7.28 -1.09
CA ALA A 110 8.14 6.14 -2.00
C ALA A 110 7.39 4.90 -1.50
N MET A 111 6.93 4.87 -0.25
CA MET A 111 6.09 3.77 0.25
C MET A 111 4.81 3.63 -0.59
N GLY A 112 4.35 2.40 -0.84
CA GLY A 112 3.22 2.13 -1.72
C GLY A 112 3.49 2.27 -3.22
N HIS A 113 4.69 2.69 -3.64
CA HIS A 113 5.03 2.75 -5.07
C HIS A 113 5.42 1.37 -5.64
N PRO A 114 5.26 1.16 -6.96
CA PRO A 114 5.82 -0.01 -7.62
C PRO A 114 7.35 0.04 -7.58
N ALA A 115 7.98 -1.11 -7.41
CA ALA A 115 9.41 -1.31 -7.37
C ALA A 115 9.79 -2.50 -8.26
N LEU A 116 10.77 -2.29 -9.12
CA LEU A 116 11.36 -3.34 -9.95
C LEU A 116 12.37 -4.13 -9.12
N LEU A 117 12.24 -5.45 -9.07
CA LEU A 117 13.27 -6.31 -8.50
C LEU A 117 14.41 -6.48 -9.50
N LEU A 118 15.59 -5.97 -9.17
CA LEU A 118 16.78 -6.11 -10.01
C LEU A 118 17.50 -7.43 -9.73
N GLY A 119 17.54 -7.88 -8.48
CA GLY A 119 18.23 -9.09 -8.09
C GLY A 119 18.12 -9.33 -6.59
N GLN A 120 18.64 -10.46 -6.14
CA GLN A 120 18.63 -10.85 -4.74
C GLN A 120 19.90 -11.62 -4.36
N GLU A 121 20.42 -11.35 -3.18
CA GLU A 121 21.62 -12.00 -2.64
C GLU A 121 21.51 -12.06 -1.11
N GLY A 122 21.77 -13.24 -0.51
CA GLY A 122 21.87 -13.37 0.95
C GLY A 122 20.64 -12.93 1.76
N GLY A 123 19.43 -13.07 1.22
CA GLY A 123 18.19 -12.63 1.89
C GLY A 123 17.83 -11.16 1.67
N VAL A 124 18.65 -10.42 0.91
CA VAL A 124 18.46 -9.02 0.56
C VAL A 124 18.11 -8.90 -0.92
N ALA A 125 17.04 -8.20 -1.21
CA ALA A 125 16.64 -7.82 -2.56
C ALA A 125 17.17 -6.43 -2.90
N THR A 126 17.68 -6.27 -4.12
CA THR A 126 18.00 -4.96 -4.69
C THR A 126 16.85 -4.54 -5.60
N ILE A 127 16.25 -3.40 -5.29
CA ILE A 127 15.05 -2.90 -5.96
C ILE A 127 15.28 -1.52 -6.56
N MET A 128 14.54 -1.18 -7.60
CA MET A 128 14.48 0.17 -8.17
C MET A 128 13.06 0.71 -8.06
N ILE A 129 12.89 1.85 -7.39
CA ILE A 129 11.56 2.43 -7.16
C ILE A 129 11.07 3.16 -8.40
N CYS A 130 9.89 2.78 -8.85
CA CYS A 130 9.21 3.30 -10.02
C CYS A 130 8.05 4.22 -9.62
N SER A 131 7.79 5.27 -10.38
CA SER A 131 6.70 6.19 -10.10
C SER A 131 6.23 6.90 -11.36
N SER A 132 4.93 7.16 -11.43
CA SER A 132 4.35 8.01 -12.47
C SER A 132 4.65 9.49 -12.24
N HIS A 133 4.87 9.91 -11.00
CA HIS A 133 5.25 11.29 -10.67
C HIS A 133 6.70 11.62 -11.04
N LYS A 134 7.57 10.62 -11.10
CA LYS A 134 9.00 10.81 -11.40
C LYS A 134 9.26 11.37 -12.79
N GLY A 135 8.36 11.13 -13.75
CA GLY A 135 8.48 11.67 -15.10
C GLY A 135 7.77 12.99 -15.34
N ALA A 136 7.09 13.55 -14.34
CA ALA A 136 6.34 14.79 -14.51
C ALA A 136 7.30 15.97 -14.79
N GLY A 137 7.12 16.64 -15.92
CA GLY A 137 7.90 17.81 -16.32
C GLY A 137 9.29 17.51 -16.87
N LEU A 138 9.60 16.25 -17.21
CA LEU A 138 10.81 15.86 -17.94
C LEU A 138 10.99 16.61 -19.26
N ARG A 139 9.91 16.95 -19.98
CA ARG A 139 9.96 17.64 -21.29
C ARG A 139 10.86 18.87 -21.29
N ASN A 140 10.84 19.64 -20.20
CA ASN A 140 11.56 20.91 -20.07
C ASN A 140 12.90 20.78 -19.33
N LYS A 141 13.32 19.56 -18.99
CA LYS A 141 14.59 19.31 -18.29
C LYS A 141 15.75 19.13 -19.30
N PRO A 142 17.00 19.42 -18.89
CA PRO A 142 18.18 19.11 -19.69
C PRO A 142 18.29 17.61 -20.00
N GLU A 143 18.87 17.25 -21.15
CA GLU A 143 19.05 15.85 -21.56
C GLU A 143 19.83 15.02 -20.53
N ALA A 144 20.85 15.60 -19.89
CA ALA A 144 21.59 14.95 -18.82
C ALA A 144 20.67 14.50 -17.67
N TYR A 145 19.65 15.29 -17.33
CA TYR A 145 18.67 14.94 -16.31
C TYR A 145 17.72 13.84 -16.81
N LYS A 146 17.22 13.96 -18.06
CA LYS A 146 16.33 12.96 -18.65
C LYS A 146 16.96 11.58 -18.76
N SER A 147 18.27 11.51 -18.98
CA SER A 147 19.04 10.25 -19.06
C SER A 147 19.00 9.40 -17.76
N GLN A 148 18.60 10.00 -16.63
CA GLN A 148 18.41 9.33 -15.36
C GLN A 148 17.05 8.64 -15.24
N TYR A 149 16.17 8.82 -16.21
CA TYR A 149 14.81 8.31 -16.19
C TYR A 149 14.60 7.31 -17.32
N HIS A 150 13.96 6.21 -16.96
CA HIS A 150 13.57 5.16 -17.87
C HIS A 150 12.06 4.97 -17.84
N LEU A 151 11.39 5.20 -18.97
CA LEU A 151 9.98 4.89 -19.13
C LEU A 151 9.78 3.37 -19.19
N LEU A 152 8.81 2.86 -18.43
CA LEU A 152 8.47 1.44 -18.41
C LEU A 152 7.40 1.14 -19.46
N GLY A 153 7.82 0.47 -20.53
CA GLY A 153 7.00 0.21 -21.71
C GLY A 153 6.74 1.47 -22.55
N SER A 154 5.89 1.33 -23.57
CA SER A 154 5.44 2.46 -24.38
C SER A 154 4.11 2.98 -23.85
N HIS A 155 3.98 4.30 -23.70
CA HIS A 155 2.75 4.93 -23.27
C HIS A 155 2.46 6.19 -24.10
N PRO A 156 1.24 6.39 -24.63
CA PRO A 156 0.94 7.50 -25.54
C PRO A 156 1.14 8.87 -24.89
N ASN A 157 0.88 8.96 -23.57
CA ASN A 157 1.05 10.20 -22.80
C ASN A 157 2.46 10.34 -22.16
N ALA A 158 3.46 9.58 -22.61
CA ALA A 158 4.80 9.67 -22.05
C ALA A 158 5.53 10.94 -22.48
N GLU A 159 6.28 11.52 -21.55
CA GLU A 159 7.13 12.66 -21.84
C GLU A 159 8.38 12.21 -22.60
N HIS A 160 8.71 12.93 -23.67
CA HIS A 160 9.76 12.52 -24.60
C HIS A 160 11.16 12.79 -24.03
N GLY A 161 12.08 11.84 -24.25
CA GLY A 161 13.51 11.96 -23.91
C GLY A 161 13.98 11.09 -22.74
N ALA A 162 13.09 10.38 -22.06
CA ALA A 162 13.48 9.26 -21.19
C ALA A 162 13.85 8.03 -22.04
N GLY A 163 14.82 7.23 -21.59
CA GLY A 163 15.11 5.94 -22.22
C GLY A 163 13.93 4.98 -22.03
N VAL A 164 13.63 4.11 -22.98
CA VAL A 164 12.52 3.15 -22.83
C VAL A 164 13.08 1.80 -22.37
N LEU A 165 12.49 1.24 -21.32
CA LEU A 165 12.68 -0.14 -20.92
C LEU A 165 11.47 -0.95 -21.36
N GLU A 166 11.72 -1.92 -22.23
CA GLU A 166 10.67 -2.75 -22.78
C GLU A 166 10.13 -3.74 -21.74
N LEU A 167 8.82 -3.95 -21.78
CA LEU A 167 8.15 -4.98 -21.01
C LEU A 167 8.08 -6.27 -21.83
N THR A 168 7.89 -7.42 -21.18
CA THR A 168 7.61 -8.66 -21.92
C THR A 168 6.27 -8.56 -22.66
N LYS A 169 6.12 -9.31 -23.76
CA LYS A 169 4.89 -9.27 -24.58
C LYS A 169 3.63 -9.65 -23.81
N ASP A 170 3.78 -10.50 -22.80
CA ASP A 170 2.67 -10.98 -21.97
C ASP A 170 2.37 -10.05 -20.79
N SER A 171 3.19 -9.01 -20.59
CA SER A 171 2.99 -8.02 -19.54
C SER A 171 1.89 -7.05 -19.92
N LYS A 172 1.06 -6.69 -18.93
CA LYS A 172 0.17 -5.54 -19.08
C LYS A 172 0.96 -4.24 -18.95
N PRO A 173 0.64 -3.21 -19.75
CA PRO A 173 1.19 -1.88 -19.53
C PRO A 173 0.66 -1.31 -18.21
N PHE A 174 1.41 -0.36 -17.64
CA PHE A 174 0.91 0.44 -16.52
C PHE A 174 -0.20 1.37 -17.00
N ASP A 175 -1.21 1.60 -16.15
CA ASP A 175 -2.33 2.52 -16.44
C ASP A 175 -1.87 3.98 -16.64
N LYS A 176 -0.69 4.32 -16.13
CA LYS A 176 -0.06 5.63 -16.25
C LYS A 176 1.36 5.46 -16.74
N ALA A 177 1.87 6.46 -17.46
CA ALA A 177 3.29 6.56 -17.79
C ALA A 177 4.11 6.48 -16.49
N THR A 178 4.84 5.38 -16.32
CA THR A 178 5.56 5.04 -15.10
C THR A 178 7.05 5.00 -15.41
N TYR A 179 7.85 5.63 -14.56
CA TYR A 179 9.27 5.82 -14.80
C TYR A 179 10.07 5.18 -13.67
N ALA A 180 11.11 4.44 -14.05
CA ALA A 180 12.18 4.02 -13.17
C ALA A 180 13.28 5.10 -13.17
N CYS A 181 13.80 5.46 -12.00
CA CYS A 181 14.88 6.45 -11.89
C CYS A 181 16.14 5.78 -11.39
N VAL A 182 17.25 6.07 -12.06
CA VAL A 182 18.57 5.52 -11.78
C VAL A 182 19.03 5.81 -10.34
N GLY A 183 18.74 6.99 -9.81
CA GLY A 183 19.09 7.36 -8.44
C GLY A 183 18.18 6.77 -7.36
N SER A 184 17.30 5.83 -7.71
CA SER A 184 16.29 5.26 -6.79
C SER A 184 16.44 3.75 -6.64
N VAL A 185 17.68 3.28 -6.53
CA VAL A 185 18.02 1.90 -6.23
C VAL A 185 18.22 1.75 -4.72
N TYR A 186 17.58 0.75 -4.14
CA TYR A 186 17.55 0.50 -2.71
C TYR A 186 17.69 -0.99 -2.42
N LYS A 187 18.13 -1.30 -1.20
CA LYS A 187 18.15 -2.65 -0.65
C LYS A 187 17.01 -2.83 0.34
N THR A 188 16.38 -4.00 0.30
CA THR A 188 15.28 -4.37 1.18
C THR A 188 15.38 -5.85 1.53
N GLU A 189 14.84 -6.25 2.66
CA GLU A 189 14.77 -7.66 3.02
C GLU A 189 13.71 -8.38 2.16
N ILE A 190 14.03 -9.59 1.68
CA ILE A 190 13.16 -10.38 0.80
C ILE A 190 11.78 -10.64 1.42
N TYR A 191 11.73 -10.97 2.72
CA TYR A 191 10.48 -11.29 3.41
C TYR A 191 9.48 -10.12 3.39
N GLN A 192 9.96 -8.87 3.29
CA GLN A 192 9.08 -7.71 3.17
C GLN A 192 8.43 -7.60 1.80
N LEU A 193 9.06 -8.09 0.74
CA LEU A 193 8.42 -8.14 -0.58
C LEU A 193 7.43 -9.32 -0.65
N GLU A 194 7.80 -10.46 -0.07
CA GLU A 194 6.95 -11.66 -0.05
C GLU A 194 5.65 -11.45 0.71
N MET A 195 5.69 -10.87 1.90
CA MET A 195 4.49 -10.63 2.73
C MET A 195 3.43 -9.80 1.99
N PHE A 196 3.84 -8.87 1.13
CA PHE A 196 2.94 -7.96 0.43
C PHE A 196 2.45 -8.52 -0.91
N PHE A 197 3.27 -9.35 -1.56
CA PHE A 197 2.87 -10.05 -2.79
C PHE A 197 1.67 -10.99 -2.56
N HIS A 198 1.63 -11.64 -1.39
CA HIS A 198 0.56 -12.59 -1.04
C HIS A 198 -0.79 -11.92 -0.74
N GLY A 199 -0.81 -10.63 -0.42
CA GLY A 199 -2.02 -9.93 0.04
C GLY A 199 -2.85 -9.24 -1.05
N LYS A 200 -2.23 -8.72 -2.12
CA LYS A 200 -2.93 -7.84 -3.10
C LYS A 200 -2.93 -8.31 -4.56
N ASN A 201 -2.08 -9.27 -4.96
CA ASN A 201 -1.81 -9.56 -6.38
C ASN A 201 -2.00 -11.02 -6.83
N GLN A 202 -2.60 -11.90 -6.01
CA GLN A 202 -2.91 -13.25 -6.50
C GLN A 202 -3.85 -13.20 -7.72
N GLY A 203 -3.30 -13.55 -8.89
CA GLY A 203 -4.06 -13.72 -10.13
C GLY A 203 -4.19 -12.49 -11.05
N LYS A 204 -3.65 -11.32 -10.70
CA LYS A 204 -3.70 -10.13 -11.57
C LYS A 204 -2.34 -9.79 -12.15
N HIS A 205 -2.20 -10.09 -13.43
CA HIS A 205 -1.30 -9.45 -14.41
C HIS A 205 0.07 -9.04 -13.88
N GLU A 206 1.01 -9.97 -14.00
CA GLU A 206 2.41 -9.70 -13.71
C GLU A 206 2.98 -8.79 -14.79
N VAL A 207 3.29 -7.56 -14.40
CA VAL A 207 4.14 -6.70 -15.22
C VAL A 207 5.57 -7.19 -15.03
N ARG A 208 6.29 -7.40 -16.13
CA ARG A 208 7.66 -7.88 -16.16
C ARG A 208 8.46 -7.16 -17.22
N LEU A 209 9.70 -6.82 -16.87
CA LEU A 209 10.67 -6.27 -17.79
C LEU A 209 11.16 -7.35 -18.77
N SER A 210 11.49 -6.96 -20.00
CA SER A 210 12.15 -7.88 -20.93
C SER A 210 13.53 -8.27 -20.38
N SER A 211 13.98 -9.50 -20.67
CA SER A 211 15.28 -9.99 -20.20
C SER A 211 16.43 -9.09 -20.64
N GLU A 212 16.37 -8.55 -21.87
CA GLU A 212 17.38 -7.60 -22.38
C GLU A 212 17.38 -6.28 -21.60
N ALA A 213 16.20 -5.73 -21.31
CA ALA A 213 16.09 -4.51 -20.52
C ALA A 213 16.58 -4.74 -19.08
N LEU A 214 16.33 -5.93 -18.51
CA LEU A 214 16.76 -6.28 -17.17
C LEU A 214 18.27 -6.39 -17.11
N GLN A 215 18.87 -7.11 -18.05
CA GLN A 215 20.33 -7.28 -18.14
C GLN A 215 21.02 -5.91 -18.23
N ARG A 216 20.52 -4.99 -19.06
CA ARG A 216 21.08 -3.61 -19.17
C ARG A 216 21.05 -2.86 -17.86
N LEU A 217 20.02 -3.06 -17.02
CA LEU A 217 19.96 -2.44 -15.69
C LEU A 217 20.91 -3.14 -14.72
N GLN A 218 20.95 -4.46 -14.72
CA GLN A 218 21.83 -5.23 -13.83
C GLN A 218 23.31 -4.93 -14.11
N ASP A 219 23.73 -4.95 -15.37
CA ASP A 219 25.11 -4.62 -15.78
C ASP A 219 25.52 -3.22 -15.32
N LYS A 220 24.57 -2.29 -15.31
CA LYS A 220 24.81 -0.89 -14.95
C LYS A 220 24.80 -0.63 -13.45
N TYR A 221 24.07 -1.41 -12.66
CA TYR A 221 23.78 -1.08 -11.25
C TYR A 221 24.17 -2.16 -10.24
N LEU A 222 24.52 -3.37 -10.68
CA LEU A 222 24.89 -4.49 -9.78
C LEU A 222 26.36 -4.94 -9.89
N VAL A 223 27.15 -4.40 -10.84
CA VAL A 223 28.53 -4.86 -11.11
C VAL A 223 29.59 -4.09 -10.29
N HIS A 224 29.25 -3.61 -9.10
CA HIS A 224 30.16 -2.81 -8.26
C HIS A 224 30.21 -3.27 -6.80
#